data_AF-A0A3D3K4P2-F1
#
_entry.id   AF-A0A3D3K4P2-F1
#
_cell.length_a   1.000
_cell.length_b   1.000
_cell.length_c   1.000
_cell.angle_alpha   90.00
_cell.angle_beta   90.00
_cell.angle_gamma   90.00
#
_symmetry.space_group_name_H-M   'P 1'
#
loop_
_entity.id
_entity.type
_entity.pdbx_description
1 polymer ?
#
loop_
_entity_poly.entity_id
_entity_poly.type
_entity_poly.pdbx_seq_one_letter_code
_entity_poly.pdbx_strand_id
1 'polypeptide(L)'
;MVKKIGDVKLMMVSNGNEEMVSDFSKYLIKSNFEEWMTIKKENEVIKIQAKQKGNQIRNILITIASGKNLIYVDVKGKFMAEDISRIANFSEKNDLRKLAIK
;
A
#
# COMPACT_ATOMS: atom_id res chain seq x y z
N MET A 1 15.00 -13.77 17.46
CA MET A 1 14.91 -12.88 16.28
C MET A 1 13.59 -12.10 16.34
N VAL A 2 13.60 -10.77 16.26
CA VAL A 2 12.36 -9.98 16.28
C VAL A 2 11.73 -9.99 14.89
N LYS A 3 10.49 -10.49 14.75
CA LYS A 3 9.77 -10.46 13.46
C LYS A 3 9.55 -9.01 13.02
N LYS A 4 9.95 -8.69 11.78
CA LYS A 4 9.81 -7.36 11.17
C LYS A 4 8.38 -7.07 10.70
N ILE A 5 7.74 -8.07 10.11
CA ILE A 5 6.33 -8.08 9.73
C ILE A 5 5.54 -8.82 10.82
N GLY A 6 4.41 -8.25 11.25
CA GLY A 6 3.52 -8.84 12.24
C GLY A 6 2.20 -9.33 11.65
N ASP A 7 1.60 -8.57 10.72
CA ASP A 7 0.32 -8.87 10.08
C ASP A 7 0.30 -8.29 8.65
N VAL A 8 -0.41 -8.93 7.74
CA VAL A 8 -0.55 -8.52 6.33
C VAL A 8 -2.00 -8.73 5.92
N LYS A 9 -2.66 -7.66 5.46
CA LYS A 9 -4.02 -7.69 4.96
C LYS A 9 -4.05 -7.28 3.50
N LEU A 10 -4.54 -8.18 2.66
CA LEU A 10 -4.79 -7.95 1.25
C LEU A 10 -6.28 -7.74 1.03
N MET A 11 -6.66 -6.68 0.32
CA MET A 11 -8.01 -6.50 -0.21
C MET A 11 -7.91 -6.21 -1.70
N MET A 12 -8.63 -6.97 -2.52
CA MET A 12 -8.75 -6.73 -3.95
C MET A 12 -10.20 -6.38 -4.29
N VAL A 13 -10.38 -5.28 -5.00
CA VAL A 13 -11.66 -4.81 -5.52
C VAL A 13 -11.56 -4.81 -7.03
N SER A 14 -12.42 -5.60 -7.67
CA SER A 14 -12.56 -5.68 -9.12
C SER A 14 -13.93 -5.13 -9.52
N ASN A 15 -14.00 -4.33 -10.58
CA ASN A 15 -15.21 -3.59 -10.96
C ASN A 15 -15.78 -2.69 -9.83
N GLY A 16 -14.90 -2.11 -9.01
CA GLY A 16 -15.32 -1.25 -7.90
C GLY A 16 -16.12 -0.03 -8.37
N ASN A 17 -17.21 0.30 -7.67
CA ASN A 17 -17.92 1.56 -7.85
C ASN A 17 -17.23 2.69 -7.08
N GLU A 18 -17.53 3.94 -7.44
CA GLU A 18 -16.90 5.13 -6.84
C GLU A 18 -17.13 5.22 -5.32
N GLU A 19 -18.26 4.71 -4.84
CA GLU A 19 -18.62 4.64 -3.42
C GLU A 19 -17.61 3.80 -2.61
N MET A 20 -17.22 2.62 -3.11
CA MET A 20 -16.23 1.77 -2.46
C MET A 20 -14.83 2.41 -2.43
N VAL A 21 -14.46 3.15 -3.48
CA VAL A 21 -13.22 3.94 -3.51
C VAL A 21 -13.27 5.09 -2.49
N SER A 22 -14.43 5.75 -2.39
CA SER A 22 -14.69 6.85 -1.44
C SER A 22 -14.62 6.36 0.01
N ASP A 23 -15.27 5.25 0.34
CA ASP A 23 -15.28 4.70 1.70
C ASP A 23 -13.90 4.19 2.14
N PHE A 24 -13.13 3.56 1.23
CA PHE A 24 -11.76 3.22 1.56
C PHE A 24 -10.90 4.48 1.74
N SER A 25 -11.06 5.51 0.90
CA SER A 25 -10.36 6.79 1.07
C SER A 25 -10.68 7.45 2.43
N LYS A 26 -11.94 7.37 2.89
CA LYS A 26 -12.34 7.82 4.25
C LYS A 26 -11.66 7.00 5.35
N TYR A 27 -11.49 5.69 5.18
CA TYR A 27 -10.74 4.84 6.12
C TYR A 27 -9.27 5.28 6.24
N LEU A 28 -8.63 5.66 5.14
CA LEU A 28 -7.25 6.16 5.13
C LEU A 28 -7.10 7.51 5.82
N ILE A 29 -8.00 8.44 5.54
CA ILE A 29 -8.03 9.76 6.20
C ILE A 29 -8.21 9.60 7.72
N LYS A 30 -9.09 8.69 8.17
CA LYS A 30 -9.32 8.40 9.60
C LYS A 30 -8.14 7.72 10.31
N SER A 31 -7.16 7.18 9.59
CA SER A 31 -6.12 6.31 10.17
C SER A 31 -4.72 6.94 10.22
N ASN A 32 -4.56 8.23 9.89
CA ASN A 32 -3.29 8.97 9.96
C ASN A 32 -2.15 8.30 9.17
N PHE A 33 -2.42 7.90 7.93
CA PHE A 33 -1.39 7.52 6.98
C PHE A 33 -0.88 8.75 6.23
N GLU A 34 0.44 8.97 6.27
CA GLU A 34 1.14 9.97 5.47
C GLU A 34 1.45 9.37 4.09
N GLU A 35 1.26 10.12 3.00
CA GLU A 35 1.75 9.68 1.68
C GLU A 35 3.27 9.88 1.61
N TRP A 36 4.00 8.80 1.33
CA TRP A 36 5.47 8.81 1.24
C TRP A 36 5.95 8.74 -0.20
N MET A 37 5.20 8.07 -1.07
CA MET A 37 5.52 7.98 -2.49
C MET A 37 4.29 7.68 -3.34
N THR A 38 4.20 8.30 -4.51
CA THR A 38 3.28 7.91 -5.58
C THR A 38 4.10 7.61 -6.85
N ILE A 39 3.97 6.40 -7.37
CA ILE A 39 4.60 5.92 -8.60
C ILE A 39 3.51 5.85 -9.67
N LYS A 40 3.73 6.53 -10.80
CA LYS A 40 2.82 6.51 -11.94
C LYS A 40 3.46 5.72 -13.09
N LYS A 41 2.78 4.68 -13.53
CA LYS A 41 3.04 3.94 -14.77
C LYS A 41 1.90 4.22 -15.75
N GLU A 42 2.11 3.89 -17.03
CA GLU A 42 1.17 4.16 -18.13
C GLU A 42 -0.31 3.84 -17.81
N ASN A 43 -0.57 2.67 -17.21
CA ASN A 43 -1.92 2.21 -16.86
C ASN A 43 -2.09 1.93 -15.35
N GLU A 44 -1.16 2.33 -14.50
CA GLU A 44 -1.14 1.97 -13.07
C GLU A 44 -0.64 3.11 -12.18
N VAL A 45 -1.35 3.39 -11.08
CA VAL A 45 -0.88 4.26 -10.01
C VAL A 45 -0.66 3.44 -8.74
N ILE A 46 0.56 3.46 -8.22
CA ILE A 46 0.93 2.86 -6.94
C ILE A 46 1.13 3.98 -5.93
N LYS A 47 0.43 3.93 -4.79
CA LYS A 47 0.68 4.80 -3.65
C LYS A 47 1.27 3.99 -2.51
N ILE A 48 2.36 4.48 -1.92
CA ILE A 48 2.95 3.94 -0.70
C ILE A 48 2.74 4.99 0.40
N GLN A 49 2.01 4.60 1.42
CA GLN A 49 1.65 5.44 2.56
C GLN A 49 2.10 4.76 3.85
N ALA A 50 2.41 5.53 4.88
CA ALA A 50 2.97 5.01 6.11
C ALA A 50 2.37 5.66 7.35
N LYS A 51 2.28 4.88 8.43
CA LYS A 51 1.90 5.36 9.76
C LYS A 51 3.08 5.24 10.70
N GLN A 52 3.60 6.38 11.14
CA GLN A 52 4.76 6.46 12.04
C GLN A 52 4.35 6.38 13.52
N LYS A 53 5.28 5.92 14.37
CA LYS A 53 5.19 6.04 15.83
C LYS A 53 6.60 6.23 16.40
N GLY A 54 6.97 7.48 16.66
CA GLY A 54 8.37 7.86 16.86
C GLY A 54 9.20 7.50 15.62
N ASN A 55 10.44 7.06 15.83
CA ASN A 55 11.42 6.79 14.77
C ASN A 55 11.15 5.51 13.95
N GLN A 56 9.93 4.95 14.02
CA GLN A 56 9.57 3.68 13.39
C GLN A 56 8.23 3.78 12.67
N ILE A 57 8.18 3.25 11.46
CA ILE A 57 6.94 3.02 10.72
C ILE A 57 6.29 1.73 11.24
N ARG A 58 5.00 1.79 11.58
CA ARG A 58 4.25 0.69 12.18
C ARG A 58 3.20 0.06 11.27
N ASN A 59 2.70 0.82 10.30
CA ASN A 59 1.94 0.31 9.17
C ASN A 59 2.51 0.91 7.88
N ILE A 60 2.62 0.08 6.84
CA ILE A 60 2.79 0.52 5.45
C ILE A 60 1.53 0.09 4.71
N LEU A 61 0.89 1.02 4.03
CA LEU A 61 -0.19 0.75 3.10
C LEU A 61 0.32 0.92 1.67
N ILE A 62 0.10 -0.09 0.84
CA ILE A 62 0.33 -0.02 -0.60
C ILE A 62 -1.05 -0.05 -1.27
N THR A 63 -1.36 0.99 -2.04
CA THR A 63 -2.56 1.03 -2.91
C THR A 63 -2.10 0.92 -4.36
N ILE A 64 -2.73 0.06 -5.15
CA ILE A 64 -2.42 -0.15 -6.57
C ILE A 64 -3.72 0.00 -7.36
N ALA A 65 -3.80 0.98 -8.27
CA ALA A 65 -4.96 1.25 -9.10
C ALA A 65 -4.66 1.06 -10.59
N SER A 66 -5.44 0.23 -11.30
CA SER A 66 -5.51 0.24 -12.78
C SER A 66 -6.94 0.08 -13.23
N GLY A 67 -7.45 1.02 -14.03
CA GLY A 67 -8.82 0.99 -14.54
C GLY A 67 -9.83 0.81 -13.39
N LYS A 68 -10.59 -0.29 -13.42
CA LYS A 68 -11.61 -0.63 -12.41
C LYS A 68 -11.11 -1.55 -11.29
N ASN A 69 -9.81 -1.83 -11.24
CA ASN A 69 -9.21 -2.75 -10.28
C ASN A 69 -8.33 -2.01 -9.28
N LEU A 70 -8.63 -2.20 -7.99
CA LEU A 70 -7.92 -1.61 -6.85
C LEU A 70 -7.41 -2.73 -5.96
N ILE A 71 -6.13 -2.68 -5.59
CA ILE A 71 -5.50 -3.61 -4.66
C ILE A 71 -4.95 -2.79 -3.49
N TYR A 72 -5.25 -3.24 -2.27
CA TYR A 72 -4.78 -2.63 -1.03
C TYR A 72 -4.01 -3.66 -0.22
N VAL A 73 -2.83 -3.29 0.26
CA VAL A 73 -1.97 -4.13 1.12
C VAL A 73 -1.61 -3.33 2.36
N ASP A 74 -2.26 -3.59 3.50
CA ASP A 74 -1.86 -3.06 4.82
C ASP A 74 -0.90 -4.05 5.48
N VAL A 75 0.34 -3.59 5.69
CA VAL A 75 1.42 -4.35 6.30
C VAL A 75 1.74 -3.73 7.66
N LYS A 76 1.38 -4.43 8.74
CA LYS A 76 1.68 -4.02 10.11
C LYS A 76 3.01 -4.62 10.57
N GLY A 77 3.89 -3.83 11.17
CA GLY A 77 5.23 -4.28 11.54
C GLY A 77 6.09 -3.24 12.23
N LYS A 78 7.39 -3.30 11.94
CA LYS A 78 8.43 -2.35 12.38
C LYS A 78 9.36 -2.07 11.20
N PHE A 79 9.17 -0.95 10.54
CA PHE A 79 9.89 -0.56 9.33
C PHE A 79 10.64 0.76 9.52
N MET A 80 11.67 0.97 8.71
CA MET A 80 12.41 2.22 8.60
C MET A 80 12.19 2.83 7.21
N ALA A 81 12.57 4.10 7.01
CA ALA A 81 12.43 4.78 5.72
C ALA A 81 13.03 3.99 4.53
N GLU A 82 14.20 3.34 4.74
CA GLU A 82 14.86 2.49 3.75
C GLU A 82 14.00 1.32 3.24
N ASP A 83 13.04 0.82 4.05
CA ASP A 83 12.17 -0.27 3.63
C ASP A 83 11.12 0.21 2.61
N ILE A 84 10.64 1.45 2.75
CA ILE A 84 9.76 2.07 1.75
C ILE A 84 10.50 2.25 0.43
N SER A 85 11.76 2.70 0.47
CA SER A 85 12.60 2.79 -0.75
C SER A 85 12.81 1.43 -1.42
N ARG A 86 12.96 0.34 -0.64
CA ARG A 86 13.05 -1.02 -1.18
C ARG A 86 11.73 -1.48 -1.81
N ILE A 87 10.58 -1.19 -1.17
CA ILE A 87 9.25 -1.49 -1.72
C ILE A 87 9.01 -0.73 -3.02
N ALA A 88 9.35 0.56 -3.07
CA ALA A 88 9.27 1.40 -4.27
C ALA A 88 10.08 0.80 -5.43
N ASN A 89 11.39 0.60 -5.24
CA ASN A 89 12.29 0.01 -6.23
C ASN A 89 11.83 -1.37 -6.71
N PHE A 90 11.22 -2.17 -5.82
CA PHE A 90 10.64 -3.46 -6.19
C PHE A 90 9.38 -3.28 -7.05
N SER A 91 8.50 -2.34 -6.70
CA SER A 91 7.25 -2.05 -7.42
C SER A 91 7.43 -1.40 -8.79
N GLU A 92 8.55 -0.71 -9.03
CA GLU A 92 8.93 -0.23 -10.36
C GLU A 92 9.36 -1.39 -11.27
N LYS A 93 10.17 -2.31 -10.73
CA LYS A 93 10.77 -3.44 -11.46
C LYS A 93 9.86 -4.64 -11.65
N ASN A 94 8.76 -4.72 -10.89
CA ASN A 94 7.87 -5.88 -10.87
C ASN A 94 6.40 -5.48 -11.03
N ASP A 95 5.63 -6.38 -11.63
CA ASP A 95 4.17 -6.31 -11.64
C ASP A 95 3.63 -6.88 -10.32
N LEU A 96 3.26 -5.98 -9.40
CA LEU A 96 2.75 -6.35 -8.08
C LEU A 96 1.41 -7.13 -8.15
N ARG A 97 0.64 -7.01 -9.23
CA ARG A 97 -0.67 -7.68 -9.39
C ARG A 97 -0.50 -9.18 -9.43
N LYS A 98 0.50 -9.63 -10.21
CA LYS A 98 0.83 -11.05 -10.39
C LYS A 98 1.24 -11.74 -9.07
N LEU A 99 1.65 -10.97 -8.07
CA LEU A 99 2.00 -11.47 -6.73
C LEU A 99 0.79 -11.56 -5.80
N ALA A 100 -0.28 -10.81 -6.06
CA ALA A 100 -1.50 -10.77 -5.25
C ALA A 100 -2.59 -11.75 -5.72
N ILE A 101 -2.41 -12.41 -6.88
CA ILE A 101 -3.38 -13.31 -7.54
C ILE A 101 -2.86 -14.76 -7.58
N LYS A 102 -1.86 -15.10 -6.75
CA LYS A 102 -1.21 -16.41 -6.74
C LYS A 102 -1.70 -17.30 -5.60
#